data_AF-A0A7V3HBL7-F1
#
_entry.id   AF-A0A7V3HBL7-F1
#
_cell.length_a   1.000
_cell.length_b   1.000
_cell.length_c   1.000
_cell.angle_alpha   90.00
_cell.angle_beta   90.00
_cell.angle_gamma   90.00
#
_symmetry.space_group_name_H-M   'P 1'
#
loop_
_entity.id
_entity.type
_entity.pdbx_description
1 polymer ?
#
loop_
_entity_poly.entity_id
_entity_poly.type
_entity_poly.pdbx_seq_one_letter_code
_entity_poly.pdbx_strand_id
1 'polypeptide(L)'
;NFYDIRAINLVSKSRIAIAIHTQADKGKVVCIGGANEKLKNIISDSLKINNFNVEMPCKRLPGNSEKNIVNKAMEKGVQLEITLNLMNRLDKDRDKLIEFSKIIKESLNRYLQE
;
A
#
# COMPACT_ATOMS: atom_id res chain seq x y z
N ASN A 1 7.94 12.87 9.32
CA ASN A 1 6.62 12.74 9.98
C ASN A 1 5.65 13.71 9.35
N PHE A 2 4.39 13.30 9.18
CA PHE A 2 3.33 14.08 8.54
C PHE A 2 2.33 14.56 9.61
N TYR A 3 2.06 15.87 9.64
CA TYR A 3 1.34 16.52 10.76
C TYR A 3 0.09 17.31 10.33
N ASP A 4 -0.41 17.13 9.10
CA ASP A 4 -1.68 17.79 8.71
C ASP A 4 -2.83 17.22 9.54
N ILE A 5 -3.47 18.10 10.32
CA ILE A 5 -4.52 17.73 11.27
C ILE A 5 -5.77 17.17 10.57
N ARG A 6 -6.08 17.60 9.34
CA ARG A 6 -7.25 17.10 8.59
C ARG A 6 -7.01 15.67 8.14
N ALA A 7 -5.81 15.37 7.64
CA ALA A 7 -5.44 14.01 7.26
C ALA A 7 -5.40 13.07 8.46
N ILE A 8 -4.85 13.54 9.59
CA ILE A 8 -4.84 12.76 10.85
C ILE A 8 -6.28 12.46 11.29
N ASN A 9 -7.16 13.48 11.30
CA ASN A 9 -8.57 13.33 11.68
C ASN A 9 -9.36 12.44 10.72
N LEU A 10 -9.04 12.47 9.43
CA LEU A 10 -9.66 11.59 8.44
C LEU A 10 -9.25 10.13 8.72
N VAL A 11 -7.94 9.87 8.81
CA VAL A 11 -7.42 8.52 8.98
C VAL A 11 -7.83 7.92 10.32
N SER A 12 -7.86 8.72 11.41
CA SER A 12 -8.29 8.22 12.74
C SER A 12 -9.76 7.83 12.82
N LYS A 13 -10.59 8.31 11.90
CA LYS A 13 -12.01 7.94 11.77
C LYS A 13 -12.26 6.83 10.76
N SER A 14 -11.23 6.37 10.06
CA SER A 14 -11.34 5.29 9.08
C SER A 14 -11.13 3.93 9.74
N ARG A 15 -11.88 2.91 9.27
CA ARG A 15 -11.64 1.50 9.64
C ARG A 15 -10.22 1.07 9.26
N ILE A 16 -9.81 1.41 8.04
CA ILE A 16 -8.50 1.07 7.48
C ILE A 16 -7.96 2.22 6.61
N ALA A 17 -6.65 2.27 6.39
CA ALA A 17 -6.01 3.19 5.47
C ALA A 17 -4.97 2.47 4.59
N ILE A 18 -4.87 2.87 3.33
CA ILE A 18 -3.80 2.49 2.40
C ILE A 18 -3.06 3.77 2.01
N ALA A 19 -1.76 3.84 2.29
CA ALA A 19 -0.90 4.94 1.88
C ALA A 19 -0.10 4.54 0.63
N ILE A 20 -0.11 5.40 -0.39
CA ILE A 20 0.60 5.17 -1.65
C ILE A 20 1.78 6.13 -1.70
N HIS A 21 2.98 5.57 -1.83
CA HIS A 21 4.24 6.30 -1.90
C HIS A 21 5.00 5.88 -3.15
N THR A 22 5.79 6.82 -3.67
CA THR A 22 6.84 6.53 -4.64
C THR A 22 8.18 6.50 -3.93
N GLN A 23 8.97 5.46 -4.16
CA GLN A 23 10.33 5.36 -3.63
C GLN A 23 11.36 5.56 -4.75
N ALA A 24 12.47 6.24 -4.44
CA ALA A 24 13.50 6.61 -5.43
C ALA A 24 14.30 5.43 -6.01
N ASP A 25 14.04 4.19 -5.58
CA ASP A 25 14.69 3.01 -6.14
C ASP A 25 14.18 2.73 -7.56
N LYS A 26 15.06 2.20 -8.41
CA LYS A 26 14.81 1.97 -9.84
C LYS A 26 14.35 0.54 -10.16
N GLY A 27 14.05 -0.30 -9.18
CA GLY A 27 13.44 -1.61 -9.38
C GLY A 27 12.07 -1.54 -10.05
N LYS A 28 11.46 -2.70 -10.31
CA LYS A 28 10.07 -2.82 -10.77
C LYS A 28 9.24 -3.55 -9.73
N VAL A 29 9.28 -3.05 -8.50
CA VAL A 29 8.77 -3.71 -7.27
C VAL A 29 7.80 -2.78 -6.53
N VAL A 30 6.78 -3.37 -5.90
CA VAL A 30 6.03 -2.75 -4.79
C VAL A 30 6.53 -3.33 -3.48
N CYS A 31 7.01 -2.47 -2.59
CA CYS A 31 7.45 -2.84 -1.25
C CYS A 31 6.28 -2.58 -0.28
N ILE A 32 5.81 -3.62 0.42
CA ILE A 32 4.58 -3.58 1.22
C ILE A 32 4.91 -3.53 2.72
N GLY A 33 4.53 -2.42 3.34
CA GLY A 33 4.70 -2.11 4.75
C GLY A 33 3.38 -1.78 5.44
N GLY A 34 3.45 -1.18 6.64
CA GLY A 34 2.30 -0.90 7.50
C GLY A 34 2.10 -1.95 8.60
N ALA A 35 1.20 -1.67 9.53
CA ALA A 35 0.95 -2.50 10.71
C ALA A 35 -0.29 -3.42 10.60
N ASN A 36 -1.04 -3.38 9.49
CA ASN A 36 -2.12 -4.34 9.25
C ASN A 36 -1.59 -5.61 8.56
N GLU A 37 -1.15 -6.60 9.33
CA GLU A 37 -0.55 -7.84 8.80
C GLU A 37 -1.48 -8.62 7.86
N LYS A 38 -2.76 -8.73 8.22
CA LYS A 38 -3.74 -9.49 7.43
C LYS A 38 -3.96 -8.87 6.05
N LEU A 39 -4.20 -7.56 5.96
CA LEU A 39 -4.37 -6.87 4.68
C LEU A 39 -3.08 -6.83 3.86
N LYS A 40 -1.90 -6.69 4.51
CA LYS A 40 -0.60 -6.78 3.81
C LYS A 40 -0.46 -8.12 3.07
N ASN A 41 -0.78 -9.23 3.74
CA ASN A 41 -0.72 -10.56 3.14
C ASN A 41 -1.67 -10.69 1.95
N ILE A 42 -2.94 -10.28 2.11
CA ILE A 42 -3.93 -10.33 1.02
C ILE A 42 -3.47 -9.52 -0.20
N ILE A 43 -2.96 -8.31 -0.01
CA ILE A 43 -2.47 -7.46 -1.10
C ILE A 43 -1.23 -8.07 -1.76
N SER A 44 -0.26 -8.53 -0.96
CA SER A 44 0.96 -9.19 -1.45
C SER A 44 0.61 -10.35 -2.36
N ASP A 45 -0.25 -11.25 -1.91
CA ASP A 45 -0.56 -12.47 -2.65
C ASP A 45 -1.35 -12.16 -3.92
N SER A 46 -2.28 -11.21 -3.84
CA SER A 46 -3.07 -10.78 -5.00
C SER A 46 -2.18 -10.13 -6.08
N LEU A 47 -1.21 -9.31 -5.68
CA LEU A 47 -0.25 -8.71 -6.62
C LEU A 47 0.68 -9.76 -7.24
N LYS A 48 1.22 -10.70 -6.45
CA LYS A 48 2.09 -11.77 -6.95
C LYS A 48 1.38 -12.67 -7.96
N ILE A 49 0.14 -13.07 -7.68
CA ILE A 49 -0.68 -13.90 -8.60
C ILE A 49 -0.91 -13.19 -9.94
N ASN A 50 -0.95 -11.84 -9.94
CA ASN A 50 -1.10 -11.03 -11.15
C ASN A 50 0.25 -10.54 -11.72
N ASN A 51 1.34 -11.26 -11.44
CA ASN A 51 2.68 -11.01 -12.01
C ASN A 51 3.28 -9.64 -11.70
N PHE A 52 2.94 -9.03 -10.55
CA PHE A 52 3.68 -7.90 -10.00
C PHE A 52 4.79 -8.40 -9.08
N ASN A 53 5.98 -7.79 -9.16
CA ASN A 53 7.04 -8.08 -8.20
C ASN A 53 6.73 -7.37 -6.88
N VAL A 54 6.77 -8.12 -5.78
CA VAL A 54 6.43 -7.64 -4.45
C VAL A 54 7.58 -7.93 -3.49
N GLU A 55 7.96 -6.95 -2.69
CA GLU A 55 8.82 -7.12 -1.53
C GLU A 55 7.99 -7.02 -0.24
N MET A 56 7.91 -8.11 0.51
CA MET A 56 7.26 -8.16 1.81
C MET A 56 7.97 -9.20 2.71
N PRO A 57 8.43 -8.85 3.92
CA PRO A 57 8.31 -7.53 4.55
C PRO A 57 9.14 -6.48 3.82
N CYS A 58 8.60 -5.26 3.74
CA CYS A 58 9.29 -4.14 3.12
C CYS A 58 10.52 -3.73 3.95
N LYS A 59 11.73 -3.92 3.42
CA LYS A 59 12.98 -3.65 4.15
C LYS A 59 13.26 -2.16 4.23
N ARG A 60 12.94 -1.42 3.16
CA ARG A 60 13.17 0.02 3.06
C ARG A 60 11.85 0.76 3.27
N LEU A 61 11.77 1.59 4.31
CA LEU A 61 10.54 2.29 4.72
C LEU A 61 9.40 1.30 5.09
N PRO A 62 9.58 0.44 6.10
CA PRO A 62 8.62 -0.60 6.48
C PRO A 62 7.25 -0.07 6.93
N GLY A 63 7.16 1.21 7.30
CA GLY A 63 5.90 1.86 7.66
C GLY A 63 5.17 1.26 8.87
N ASN A 64 5.81 0.43 9.69
CA ASN A 64 5.18 -0.33 10.80
C ASN A 64 5.04 0.46 12.11
N SER A 65 5.66 1.63 12.24
CA SER A 65 5.57 2.45 13.45
C SER A 65 4.14 2.95 13.69
N GLU A 66 3.66 2.93 14.94
CA GLU A 66 2.38 3.53 15.33
C GLU A 66 2.33 5.05 15.11
N LYS A 67 3.49 5.71 15.00
CA LYS A 67 3.58 7.13 14.68
C LYS A 67 3.31 7.41 13.19
N ASN A 68 3.41 6.41 12.32
CA ASN A 68 3.09 6.55 10.91
C ASN A 68 1.59 6.84 10.75
N ILE A 69 1.24 7.85 9.96
CA ILE A 69 -0.14 8.26 9.74
C ILE A 69 -1.02 7.11 9.25
N VAL A 70 -0.51 6.22 8.39
CA VAL A 70 -1.27 5.08 7.86
C VAL A 70 -1.75 4.13 8.97
N ASN A 71 -1.03 4.06 10.09
CA ASN A 71 -1.36 3.20 11.23
C ASN A 71 -2.24 3.89 12.27
N LYS A 72 -2.74 5.10 11.99
CA LYS A 72 -3.71 5.79 12.85
C LYS A 72 -5.16 5.35 12.62
N ALA A 73 -5.42 4.59 11.56
CA ALA A 73 -6.73 3.97 11.33
C ALA A 73 -7.04 2.91 12.42
N MET A 74 -8.33 2.62 12.60
CA MET A 74 -8.83 1.72 13.66
C MET A 74 -8.14 0.35 13.63
N GLU A 75 -8.05 -0.26 12.45
CA GLU A 75 -7.42 -1.56 12.22
C GLU A 75 -5.97 -1.42 11.71
N LYS A 76 -5.34 -0.26 11.96
CA LYS A 76 -4.06 0.15 11.36
C LYS A 76 -4.17 0.17 9.82
N GLY A 77 -3.04 0.26 9.12
CA GLY A 77 -3.05 0.39 7.67
C GLY A 77 -1.89 -0.27 6.95
N VAL A 78 -1.90 -0.11 5.63
CA VAL A 78 -0.90 -0.68 4.69
C VAL A 78 -0.22 0.44 3.93
N GLN A 79 1.11 0.36 3.82
CA GLN A 79 1.93 1.27 3.03
C GLN A 79 2.43 0.58 1.78
N LEU A 80 2.24 1.20 0.62
CA LEU A 80 2.76 0.74 -0.67
C LEU A 80 3.87 1.69 -1.12
N GLU A 81 5.10 1.19 -1.18
CA GLU A 81 6.26 1.92 -1.70
C GLU A 81 6.57 1.44 -3.13
N ILE A 82 6.12 2.22 -4.11
CA ILE A 82 6.22 1.92 -5.55
C ILE A 82 7.55 2.48 -6.09
N THR A 83 8.40 1.60 -6.59
CA THR A 83 9.68 1.99 -7.23
C THR A 83 9.45 2.86 -8.48
N LEU A 84 10.40 3.76 -8.79
CA LEU A 84 10.27 4.73 -9.88
C LEU A 84 10.01 4.08 -11.23
N ASN A 85 10.66 2.97 -11.56
CA ASN A 85 10.45 2.30 -12.84
C ASN A 85 9.09 1.60 -12.91
N LEU A 86 8.55 1.10 -11.78
CA LEU A 86 7.17 0.62 -11.75
C LEU A 86 6.19 1.78 -11.87
N MET A 87 6.39 2.88 -11.14
CA MET A 87 5.52 4.06 -11.24
C MET A 87 5.48 4.61 -12.67
N ASN A 88 6.64 4.75 -13.32
CA ASN A 88 6.74 5.16 -14.73
C ASN A 88 6.02 4.20 -15.69
N ARG A 89 6.02 2.89 -15.38
CA ARG A 89 5.26 1.92 -16.17
C ARG A 89 3.77 2.14 -15.98
N LEU A 90 3.29 2.25 -14.73
CA LEU A 90 1.88 2.48 -14.43
C LEU A 90 1.38 3.79 -15.06
N ASP A 91 2.21 4.83 -15.08
CA ASP A 91 1.87 6.13 -15.70
C ASP A 91 1.71 6.03 -17.24
N LYS A 92 2.55 5.23 -17.90
CA LYS A 92 2.55 5.08 -19.38
C LYS A 92 1.62 3.98 -19.91
N ASP A 93 1.30 3.00 -19.08
CA ASP A 93 0.52 1.82 -19.42
C ASP A 93 -0.80 1.84 -18.63
N ARG A 94 -1.83 2.42 -19.25
CA ARG A 94 -3.15 2.61 -18.63
C ARG A 94 -3.77 1.28 -18.21
N ASP A 95 -3.60 0.23 -18.99
CA ASP A 95 -4.16 -1.08 -18.68
C ASP A 95 -3.49 -1.67 -17.43
N LYS A 96 -2.15 -1.53 -17.32
CA LYS A 96 -1.46 -1.94 -16.08
C LYS A 96 -1.81 -1.10 -14.87
N LEU A 97 -2.07 0.20 -15.01
CA LEU A 97 -2.56 1.03 -13.91
C LEU A 97 -3.96 0.60 -13.44
N ILE A 98 -4.86 0.31 -14.39
CA ILE A 98 -6.21 -0.19 -14.10
C ILE A 98 -6.12 -1.54 -13.39
N GLU A 99 -5.30 -2.46 -13.90
CA GLU A 99 -5.09 -3.78 -13.30
C GLU A 99 -4.54 -3.66 -11.87
N PHE A 100 -3.47 -2.88 -11.68
CA PHE A 100 -2.88 -2.65 -10.35
C PHE A 100 -3.92 -2.09 -9.38
N SER A 101 -4.65 -1.05 -9.79
CA SER A 101 -5.67 -0.39 -8.97
C SER A 101 -6.84 -1.33 -8.64
N LYS A 102 -7.25 -2.17 -9.61
CA LYS A 102 -8.30 -3.18 -9.43
C LYS A 102 -7.89 -4.20 -8.38
N ILE A 103 -6.66 -4.72 -8.46
CA ILE A 103 -6.13 -5.69 -7.49
C ILE A 103 -6.17 -5.13 -6.08
N ILE A 104 -5.67 -3.90 -5.86
CA ILE A 104 -5.70 -3.27 -4.53
C ILE A 104 -7.13 -3.12 -4.01
N LYS A 105 -8.06 -2.70 -4.87
CA LYS A 105 -9.48 -2.54 -4.52
C LYS A 105 -10.14 -3.88 -4.15
N GLU A 106 -9.88 -4.94 -4.91
CA GLU A 106 -10.43 -6.27 -4.65
C GLU A 106 -9.85 -6.90 -3.38
N SER A 107 -8.54 -6.73 -3.14
CA SER A 107 -7.90 -7.14 -1.88
C SER A 107 -8.52 -6.44 -0.67
N LEU A 108 -8.77 -5.13 -0.77
CA LEU A 108 -9.43 -4.37 0.28
C LEU A 108 -10.87 -4.86 0.51
N ASN A 109 -11.64 -5.07 -0.56
CA ASN A 109 -13.02 -5.58 -0.44
C ASN A 109 -13.07 -6.96 0.21
N ARG A 110 -12.16 -7.88 -0.16
CA ARG A 110 -12.04 -9.20 0.46
C ARG A 110 -11.78 -9.06 1.96
N TYR A 111 -10.81 -8.24 2.34
CA TYR A 111 -10.49 -7.99 3.75
C TYR A 111 -11.67 -7.44 4.56
N LEU A 112 -12.48 -6.55 3.97
CA LEU A 112 -13.62 -5.93 4.64
C LEU A 112 -14.83 -6.85 4.81
N GLN A 113 -14.91 -7.92 4.03
CA GLN A 113 -15.97 -8.95 4.06
C GLN A 113 -15.68 -10.07 5.07
N GLU A 114 -14.45 -10.15 5.59
CA GLU A 114 -14.05 -11.05 6.66
C GLU A 114 -14.22 -10.40 8.04
#